data_AF-I9XD88-F1
#
_entry.id   AF-I9XD88-F1
#
_cell.length_a   1.000
_cell.length_b   1.000
_cell.length_c   1.000
_cell.angle_alpha   90.00
_cell.angle_beta   90.00
_cell.angle_gamma   90.00
#
_symmetry.space_group_name_H-M   'P 1'
#
loop_
_entity.id
_entity.type
_entity.pdbx_description
1 polymer ?
#
loop_
_entity_poly.entity_id
_entity_poly.type
_entity_poly.pdbx_seq_one_letter_code
_entity_poly.pdbx_strand_id
1 'polypeptide(L)'
;MQHWIDKLTDLAALRGDETILKDALSLFAEQAGFGGYAYHYIRPGHTVAASNYHPEWRALYFKGKFQTVDPIVNRKRQAVAVQAA
;
A
#
# COMPACT_ATOMS: atom_id res chain seq x y z
N MET A 1 -1.20 -20.51 -2.68
CA MET A 1 -0.50 -19.21 -2.72
C MET A 1 -0.41 -18.57 -4.11
N GLN A 2 -0.65 -19.25 -5.24
CA GLN A 2 -0.54 -18.61 -6.56
C GLN A 2 -1.73 -17.67 -6.89
N HIS A 3 -2.95 -18.06 -6.52
CA HIS A 3 -4.19 -17.41 -6.97
C HIS A 3 -4.42 -15.97 -6.51
N TRP A 4 -3.69 -15.49 -5.50
CA TRP A 4 -3.92 -14.14 -4.97
C TRP A 4 -3.22 -13.07 -5.82
N ILE A 5 -2.09 -13.40 -6.46
CA ILE A 5 -1.39 -12.51 -7.39
C ILE A 5 -2.20 -12.36 -8.68
N ASP A 6 -2.78 -13.46 -9.17
CA ASP A 6 -3.64 -13.46 -10.36
C ASP A 6 -4.86 -12.55 -10.13
N LYS A 7 -5.56 -12.72 -9.00
CA LYS A 7 -6.67 -11.85 -8.60
C LYS A 7 -6.27 -10.37 -8.52
N LEU A 8 -5.10 -10.06 -7.96
CA LEU A 8 -4.64 -8.68 -7.84
C LEU A 8 -4.28 -8.08 -9.20
N THR A 9 -3.82 -8.90 -10.13
CA THR A 9 -3.53 -8.54 -11.52
C THR A 9 -4.82 -8.26 -12.29
N ASP A 10 -5.84 -9.11 -12.13
CA ASP A 10 -7.18 -8.89 -12.70
C ASP A 10 -7.80 -7.59 -12.17
N LEU A 11 -7.65 -7.31 -10.87
CA LEU A 11 -8.10 -6.06 -10.26
C LEU A 11 -7.35 -4.84 -10.80
N ALA A 12 -6.05 -4.95 -11.09
CA ALA A 12 -5.29 -3.86 -11.69
C ALA A 12 -5.65 -3.60 -13.16
N ALA A 13 -6.21 -4.60 -13.86
CA ALA A 13 -6.68 -4.48 -15.23
C ALA A 13 -8.10 -3.87 -15.34
N LEU A 14 -8.84 -3.75 -14.22
CA LEU A 14 -10.16 -3.14 -14.21
C LEU A 14 -10.06 -1.66 -14.58
N ARG A 15 -10.78 -1.26 -15.64
CA ARG A 15 -11.03 0.16 -15.93
C ARG A 15 -12.00 0.70 -14.88
N GLY A 16 -11.55 1.64 -14.06
CA GLY A 16 -12.34 2.27 -13.03
C GLY A 16 -11.66 3.49 -12.45
N ASP A 17 -12.31 4.08 -11.45
CA ASP A 17 -11.74 5.17 -10.66
C ASP A 17 -10.98 4.65 -9.43
N GLU A 18 -10.36 5.56 -8.69
CA GLU A 18 -9.60 5.24 -7.48
C GLU A 18 -10.46 4.55 -6.40
N THR A 19 -11.76 4.84 -6.35
CA THR A 19 -12.69 4.28 -5.36
C THR A 19 -12.86 2.79 -5.60
N ILE A 20 -13.11 2.39 -6.85
CA ILE A 20 -13.25 0.97 -7.24
C ILE A 20 -11.99 0.19 -6.86
N LEU A 21 -10.81 0.75 -7.11
CA LEU A 21 -9.54 0.11 -6.75
C LEU A 21 -9.38 -0.05 -5.23
N LYS A 22 -9.74 0.99 -4.44
CA LYS A 22 -9.65 0.95 -2.98
C LYS A 22 -10.60 -0.08 -2.36
N ASP A 23 -11.81 -0.20 -2.91
CA ASP A 23 -12.81 -1.16 -2.44
C ASP A 23 -12.38 -2.59 -2.78
N ALA A 24 -11.88 -2.80 -4.00
CA ALA A 24 -11.36 -4.09 -4.44
C ALA A 24 -10.16 -4.55 -3.57
N LEU A 25 -9.22 -3.65 -3.27
CA LEU A 25 -8.10 -3.96 -2.37
C LEU A 25 -8.55 -4.24 -0.93
N SER A 26 -9.59 -3.56 -0.45
CA SER A 26 -10.17 -3.83 0.87
C SER A 26 -10.76 -5.24 0.94
N LEU A 27 -11.62 -5.58 -0.03
CA LEU A 27 -12.23 -6.91 -0.13
C LEU A 27 -11.18 -8.01 -0.29
N PHE A 28 -10.15 -7.76 -1.10
CA PHE A 28 -9.06 -8.69 -1.29
C PHE A 28 -8.29 -8.97 0.01
N ALA A 29 -7.97 -7.93 0.78
CA ALA A 29 -7.28 -8.07 2.06
C ALA A 29 -8.12 -8.89 3.06
N GLU A 30 -9.42 -8.61 3.13
CA GLU A 30 -10.37 -9.35 3.97
C GLU A 30 -10.45 -10.83 3.58
N GLN A 31 -10.60 -11.14 2.29
CA GLN A 31 -10.64 -12.51 1.77
C GLN A 31 -9.35 -13.30 2.03
N ALA A 32 -8.21 -12.61 2.12
CA ALA A 32 -6.92 -13.21 2.45
C ALA A 32 -6.68 -13.32 3.97
N GLY A 33 -7.62 -12.87 4.81
CA GLY A 33 -7.54 -12.93 6.27
C GLY A 33 -6.78 -11.78 6.92
N PHE A 34 -6.52 -10.69 6.18
CA PHE A 34 -5.89 -9.48 6.72
C PHE A 34 -6.92 -8.45 7.16
N GLY A 35 -6.61 -7.70 8.22
CA GLY A 35 -7.47 -6.60 8.70
C GLY A 35 -7.41 -5.32 7.85
N GLY A 36 -6.58 -5.28 6.81
CA GLY A 36 -6.46 -4.13 5.91
C GLY A 36 -5.25 -4.21 4.97
N TYR A 37 -5.13 -3.21 4.11
CA TYR A 37 -4.01 -3.04 3.17
C TYR A 37 -3.38 -1.65 3.29
N ALA A 38 -2.12 -1.55 2.88
CA ALA A 38 -1.43 -0.29 2.66
C ALA A 38 -0.56 -0.35 1.40
N TYR A 39 -0.85 0.54 0.46
CA TYR A 39 -0.06 0.80 -0.74
C TYR A 39 0.75 2.07 -0.55
N HIS A 40 2.07 1.97 -0.70
CA HIS A 40 2.99 3.09 -0.63
C HIS A 40 3.80 3.14 -1.93
N TYR A 41 3.62 4.24 -2.66
CA TYR A 41 4.41 4.58 -3.82
C TYR A 41 5.43 5.65 -3.43
N ILE A 42 6.72 5.33 -3.46
CA ILE A 42 7.78 6.22 -3.01
C ILE A 42 8.70 6.52 -4.19
N ARG A 43 8.65 7.76 -4.70
CA ARG A 43 9.68 8.34 -5.58
C ARG A 43 10.24 9.63 -4.95
N PRO A 44 11.48 10.01 -5.27
CA PRO A 44 12.00 11.33 -4.90
C PRO A 44 11.03 12.43 -5.34
N GLY A 45 10.60 13.29 -4.42
CA GLY A 45 9.65 14.38 -4.70
C GLY A 45 8.18 13.98 -4.89
N HIS A 46 7.84 12.69 -4.91
CA HIS A 46 6.45 12.24 -5.08
C HIS A 46 6.16 10.97 -4.28
N THR A 47 5.39 11.09 -3.19
CA THR A 47 4.94 9.96 -2.39
C THR A 47 3.43 9.88 -2.41
N VAL A 48 2.89 8.73 -2.81
CA VAL A 48 1.44 8.44 -2.76
C VAL A 48 1.23 7.30 -1.77
N ALA A 49 0.26 7.47 -0.87
CA ALA A 49 -0.14 6.43 0.07
C ALA A 49 -1.65 6.21 -0.04
N ALA A 50 -2.05 4.94 -0.17
CA ALA A 50 -3.45 4.52 -0.13
C ALA A 50 -3.58 3.39 0.89
N SER A 51 -4.48 3.53 1.86
CA SER A 51 -4.75 2.47 2.83
C SER A 51 -6.18 2.55 3.36
N ASN A 52 -6.73 1.39 3.70
CA ASN A 52 -8.00 1.27 4.43
C ASN A 52 -7.80 1.14 5.95
N TYR A 53 -6.60 1.45 6.45
CA TYR A 53 -6.36 1.50 7.89
C TYR A 53 -7.26 2.54 8.58
N HIS A 54 -7.56 2.30 9.86
CA HIS A 54 -8.42 3.17 10.65
C HIS A 54 -8.00 4.65 10.49
N PRO A 55 -8.93 5.59 10.21
CA PRO A 55 -8.60 6.98 9.89
C PRO A 55 -7.71 7.65 10.93
N GLU A 56 -7.96 7.37 12.22
CA GLU A 56 -7.16 7.90 13.33
C GLU A 56 -5.73 7.38 13.32
N TRP A 57 -5.54 6.09 13.02
CA TRP A 57 -4.21 5.50 12.91
C TRP A 57 -3.43 6.15 11.77
N ARG A 58 -4.06 6.36 10.60
CA ARG A 58 -3.41 7.04 9.47
C ARG A 58 -3.01 8.47 9.83
N ALA A 59 -3.92 9.21 10.46
CA ALA A 59 -3.66 10.59 10.87
C ALA A 59 -2.49 10.66 11.86
N LEU A 60 -2.47 9.76 12.85
CA LEU A 60 -1.37 9.65 13.80
C LEU A 60 -0.05 9.28 13.12
N TYR A 61 -0.08 8.31 12.20
CA TYR A 61 1.11 7.83 11.49
C TYR A 61 1.83 8.96 10.74
N PHE A 62 1.10 9.76 9.97
CA PHE A 62 1.69 10.88 9.24
C PHE A 62 2.05 12.05 10.15
N LYS A 63 1.21 12.39 11.14
CA LYS A 63 1.48 13.48 12.10
C LYS A 63 2.73 13.20 12.92
N GLY A 64 2.91 11.95 13.37
CA GLY A 64 4.09 11.48 14.10
C GLY A 64 5.31 11.24 13.23
N LYS A 65 5.21 11.43 11.91
CA LYS A 65 6.26 11.12 10.92
C LYS A 65 6.76 9.67 11.01
N PHE A 66 5.91 8.71 11.35
CA PHE A 66 6.34 7.33 11.58
C PHE A 66 6.95 6.66 10.34
N GLN A 67 6.69 7.17 9.13
CA GLN A 67 7.38 6.74 7.91
C GLN A 67 8.91 6.86 7.96
N THR A 68 9.49 7.65 8.87
CA THR A 68 10.95 7.79 9.01
C THR A 68 11.57 6.70 9.89
N VAL A 69 10.78 6.09 10.77
CA VAL A 69 11.22 5.07 11.72
C VAL A 69 10.65 3.69 11.43
N ASP A 70 9.58 3.61 10.62
CA ASP A 70 8.93 2.36 10.23
C ASP A 70 9.93 1.43 9.51
N PRO A 71 10.25 0.26 10.10
CA PRO A 71 11.21 -0.67 9.52
C PRO A 71 10.80 -1.19 8.15
N ILE A 72 9.50 -1.34 7.88
CA ILE A 72 8.99 -1.85 6.60
C ILE A 72 9.20 -0.81 5.50
N VAL A 73 8.95 0.47 5.81
CA VAL A 73 9.18 1.58 4.88
C VAL A 73 10.67 1.77 4.64
N ASN A 74 11.49 1.74 5.69
CA ASN A 74 12.94 1.93 5.57
C ASN A 74 13.60 0.79 4.78
N ARG A 75 13.21 -0.46 5.01
CA ARG A 75 13.70 -1.60 4.23
C ARG A 75 13.39 -1.45 2.73
N LYS A 76 12.19 -0.97 2.37
CA LYS A 76 11.84 -0.71 0.97
C LYS A 76 12.66 0.43 0.36
N ARG A 77 12.86 1.54 1.09
CA ARG A 77 13.68 2.67 0.62
C ARG A 77 15.12 2.25 0.35
N GLN A 78 15.70 1.43 1.22
CA GLN A 78 17.04 0.88 1.01
C GLN A 78 17.10 -0.02 -0.22
N ALA A 79 16.12 -0.91 -0.41
CA ALA A 79 16.06 -1.76 -1.61
C ALA A 79 15.94 -0.94 -2.91
N VAL A 80 15.13 0.12 -2.92
CA VAL A 80 14.99 1.03 -4.07
C VAL A 80 16.30 1.80 -4.32
N ALA A 81 16.97 2.27 -3.27
CA ALA A 81 18.25 2.96 -3.42
C ALA A 81 19.35 2.08 -4.01
N VAL A 82 19.38 0.78 -3.66
CA VAL A 82 20.33 -0.19 -4.23
C VAL A 82 20.05 -0.50 -5.71
N GLN A 83 18.80 -0.43 -6.15
CA GLN A 83 18.43 -0.64 -7.57
C GLN A 83 18.68 0.58 -8.47
N ALA A 84 18.93 1.75 -7.89
CA ALA A 84 19.15 3.00 -8.62
C ALA A 84 20.63 3.43 -8.68
N ALA A 85 21.53 2.65 -8.08
CA ALA A 85 22.99 2.85 -8.06
C ALA A 85 23.69 1.83 -8.96
#